data_AF-A0A2T9WPP9-F1
#
_entry.id   AF-A0A2T9WPP9-F1
#
_cell.length_a   1.000
_cell.length_b   1.000
_cell.length_c   1.000
_cell.angle_alpha   90.00
_cell.angle_beta   90.00
_cell.angle_gamma   90.00
#
_symmetry.space_group_name_H-M   'P 1'
#
loop_
_entity.id
_entity.type
_entity.pdbx_description
1 polymer ?
#
loop_
_entity_poly.entity_id
_entity_poly.type
_entity_poly.pdbx_seq_one_letter_code
_entity_poly.pdbx_strand_id
1 'polypeptide(L)'
;MDSQQPYGKEDLMKIIDKYLKKIGKIPKYNQQSDEYSKKISEIIENLNRFELKYRLRDHVKDLKELLNEMHKFVKEKTGIFEIKKSTVVIDSDCKKISNYLIFCESHIKMNLYNEDEEFMCLLDTQQSPYHIECTHYDKQRKDYSHKIDSFIGSIKEKIPDIYQILYPELHKYRISTDISMDLDKPKKAIPELSINGNSAIYDEGIFYMKVSLQRGVL
;
A
#
# COMPACT_ATOMS: atom_id res chain seq x y z
N MET A 1 26.78 -15.95 8.16
CA MET A 1 25.80 -15.04 8.80
C MET A 1 26.32 -13.64 8.58
N ASP A 2 25.78 -12.92 7.60
CA ASP A 2 25.97 -11.47 7.49
C ASP A 2 24.58 -10.85 7.45
N SER A 3 24.20 -10.28 8.59
CA SER A 3 22.99 -9.47 8.73
C SER A 3 23.12 -8.25 7.84
N GLN A 4 22.27 -8.15 6.81
CA GLN A 4 22.15 -6.95 5.99
C GLN A 4 21.70 -5.78 6.87
N GLN A 5 22.65 -4.95 7.31
CA GLN A 5 22.33 -3.63 7.82
C GLN A 5 21.75 -2.80 6.66
N PRO A 6 20.61 -2.11 6.86
CA PRO A 6 20.06 -1.25 5.83
C PRO A 6 20.93 0.00 5.71
N TYR A 7 21.73 0.07 4.64
CA TYR A 7 22.52 1.25 4.30
C TYR A 7 21.61 2.46 4.10
N GLY A 8 21.96 3.60 4.69
CA GLY A 8 21.27 4.88 4.44
C GLY A 8 21.58 5.43 3.05
N LYS A 9 20.79 6.42 2.58
CA LYS A 9 20.98 7.07 1.26
C LYS A 9 22.42 7.57 1.05
N GLU A 10 23.02 8.18 2.08
CA GLU A 10 24.40 8.67 2.02
C GLU A 10 25.43 7.54 1.88
N ASP A 11 25.20 6.41 2.56
CA ASP A 11 26.08 5.24 2.45
C ASP A 11 25.98 4.61 1.07
N LEU A 12 24.76 4.51 0.52
CA LEU A 12 24.54 4.03 -0.85
C LEU A 12 25.22 4.94 -1.88
N MET A 13 25.11 6.26 -1.74
CA MET A 13 25.78 7.23 -2.63
C MET A 13 27.32 7.11 -2.56
N LYS A 14 27.89 6.97 -1.36
CA LYS A 14 29.34 6.73 -1.18
C LYS A 14 29.80 5.43 -1.86
N ILE A 15 28.96 4.39 -1.80
CA ILE A 15 29.24 3.11 -2.46
C ILE A 15 29.19 3.29 -4.00
N ILE A 16 28.21 4.00 -4.55
CA ILE A 16 28.14 4.33 -5.98
C ILE A 16 29.39 5.06 -6.45
N ASP A 17 29.77 6.15 -5.78
CA ASP A 17 30.94 6.96 -6.15
C ASP A 17 32.23 6.12 -6.15
N LYS A 18 32.36 5.20 -5.20
CA LYS A 18 33.49 4.27 -5.12
C LYS A 18 33.54 3.32 -6.31
N TYR A 19 32.39 2.80 -6.77
CA TYR A 19 32.33 1.90 -7.93
C TYR A 19 32.49 2.66 -9.26
N LEU A 20 31.88 3.83 -9.42
CA LEU A 20 32.07 4.69 -10.60
C LEU A 20 33.55 5.07 -10.81
N LYS A 21 34.27 5.41 -9.73
CA LYS A 21 35.72 5.67 -9.76
C LYS A 21 36.57 4.46 -10.15
N LYS A 22 36.10 3.24 -9.88
CA LYS A 22 36.78 2.00 -10.28
C LYS A 22 36.55 1.68 -11.75
N ILE A 23 35.33 1.86 -12.26
CA ILE A 23 35.00 1.62 -13.67
C ILE A 23 35.77 2.58 -14.59
N GLY A 24 35.88 3.86 -14.22
CA GLY A 24 36.64 4.85 -15.01
C GLY A 24 38.14 4.54 -15.19
N LYS A 25 38.68 3.53 -14.48
CA LYS A 25 40.09 3.12 -14.54
C LYS A 25 40.31 1.79 -15.26
N ILE A 26 39.27 1.13 -15.76
CA ILE A 26 39.35 -0.22 -16.35
C ILE A 26 39.15 -0.12 -17.88
N PRO A 27 39.97 -0.80 -18.71
CA PRO A 27 39.76 -0.88 -20.15
C PRO A 27 38.39 -1.50 -20.51
N LYS A 28 37.77 -1.00 -21.59
CA LYS A 28 36.36 -1.23 -21.98
C LYS A 28 35.90 -2.69 -22.24
N TYR A 29 36.74 -3.72 -22.12
CA TYR A 29 36.38 -5.11 -22.49
C TYR A 29 37.01 -6.16 -21.57
N ASN A 30 36.73 -6.08 -20.26
CA ASN A 30 37.17 -7.07 -19.28
C ASN A 30 35.96 -7.57 -18.49
N GLN A 31 35.91 -8.88 -18.17
CA GLN A 31 34.86 -9.56 -17.38
C GLN A 31 34.59 -8.88 -16.01
N GLN A 32 35.58 -8.14 -15.50
CA GLN A 32 35.50 -7.33 -14.29
C GLN A 32 34.60 -6.07 -14.45
N SER A 33 34.50 -5.53 -15.67
CA SER A 33 33.59 -4.43 -16.01
C SER A 33 32.13 -4.87 -15.90
N ASP A 34 31.81 -6.11 -16.30
CA ASP A 34 30.45 -6.66 -16.21
C ASP A 34 30.03 -6.87 -14.75
N GLU A 35 30.95 -7.34 -13.90
CA GLU A 35 30.70 -7.48 -12.45
C GLU A 35 30.44 -6.12 -11.79
N TYR A 36 31.19 -5.08 -12.18
CA TYR A 36 30.96 -3.73 -11.67
C TYR A 36 29.66 -3.12 -12.19
N SER A 37 29.31 -3.36 -13.46
CA SER A 37 28.04 -2.93 -14.02
C SER A 37 26.86 -3.53 -13.26
N LYS A 38 26.89 -4.84 -12.97
CA LYS A 38 25.87 -5.52 -12.16
C LYS A 38 25.75 -4.89 -10.77
N LYS A 39 26.87 -4.68 -10.08
CA LYS A 39 26.89 -4.02 -8.76
C LYS A 39 26.31 -2.61 -8.81
N ILE A 40 26.60 -1.82 -9.84
CA ILE A 40 26.00 -0.48 -10.00
C ILE A 40 24.49 -0.57 -10.22
N SER A 41 24.03 -1.47 -11.09
CA SER A 41 22.60 -1.70 -11.31
C SER A 41 21.89 -2.08 -10.00
N GLU A 42 22.46 -3.00 -9.21
CA GLU A 42 21.92 -3.38 -7.89
C GLU A 42 21.82 -2.18 -6.93
N ILE A 43 22.85 -1.32 -6.90
CA ILE A 43 22.83 -0.15 -6.00
C ILE A 43 21.80 0.89 -6.48
N ILE A 44 21.68 1.12 -7.78
CA ILE A 44 20.65 2.01 -8.36
C ILE A 44 19.25 1.49 -8.04
N GLU A 45 19.00 0.19 -8.21
CA GLU A 45 17.73 -0.42 -7.84
C GLU A 45 17.42 -0.24 -6.35
N ASN A 46 18.42 -0.43 -5.48
CA ASN A 46 18.25 -0.22 -4.04
C ASN A 46 17.96 1.24 -3.68
N LEU A 47 18.60 2.21 -4.35
CA LEU A 47 18.29 3.64 -4.19
C LEU A 47 16.87 3.98 -4.63
N ASN A 48 16.47 3.48 -5.81
CA ASN A 48 15.12 3.70 -6.32
C ASN A 48 14.06 3.13 -5.37
N ARG A 49 14.30 1.93 -4.81
CA ARG A 49 13.42 1.34 -3.79
C ARG A 49 13.38 2.16 -2.50
N PHE A 50 14.53 2.68 -2.06
CA PHE A 50 14.60 3.54 -0.87
C PHE A 50 13.80 4.83 -1.05
N GLU A 51 13.98 5.51 -2.19
CA GLU A 51 13.24 6.72 -2.53
C GLU A 51 11.74 6.47 -2.64
N LEU A 52 11.35 5.37 -3.31
CA LEU A 52 9.94 4.99 -3.43
C LEU A 52 9.31 4.73 -2.07
N LYS A 53 9.99 3.99 -1.20
CA LYS A 53 9.53 3.73 0.18
C LYS A 53 9.38 5.03 0.97
N TYR A 54 10.31 5.98 0.81
CA TYR A 54 10.24 7.28 1.46
C TYR A 54 9.00 8.05 0.99
N ARG A 55 8.77 8.12 -0.33
CA ARG A 55 7.59 8.78 -0.91
C ARG A 55 6.28 8.14 -0.45
N LEU A 56 6.21 6.82 -0.36
CA LEU A 56 5.00 6.10 0.07
C LEU A 56 4.71 6.23 1.56
N ARG A 57 5.74 6.45 2.38
CA ARG A 57 5.65 6.31 3.85
C ARG A 57 4.51 7.12 4.45
N ASP A 58 4.41 8.39 4.09
CA ASP A 58 3.43 9.29 4.71
C ASP A 58 2.01 8.97 4.22
N HIS A 59 1.83 8.68 2.92
CA HIS A 59 0.52 8.28 2.40
C HIS A 59 0.03 6.95 3.00
N VAL A 60 0.92 5.97 3.19
CA VAL A 60 0.56 4.69 3.83
C VAL A 60 0.23 4.89 5.31
N LYS A 61 0.97 5.77 5.99
CA LYS A 61 0.69 6.12 7.39
C LYS A 61 -0.68 6.79 7.52
N ASP A 62 -0.98 7.77 6.70
CA ASP A 62 -2.28 8.46 6.68
C ASP A 62 -3.42 7.47 6.41
N LEU A 63 -3.25 6.59 5.41
CA LEU A 63 -4.23 5.55 5.10
C LEU A 63 -4.47 4.63 6.31
N LYS A 64 -3.42 4.21 7.01
CA LYS A 64 -3.54 3.41 8.23
C LYS A 64 -4.30 4.15 9.34
N GLU A 65 -4.07 5.45 9.52
CA GLU A 65 -4.80 6.26 10.49
C GLU A 65 -6.31 6.32 10.15
N LEU A 66 -6.65 6.54 8.88
CA LEU A 66 -8.04 6.54 8.40
C LEU A 66 -8.74 5.18 8.63
N LEU A 67 -8.04 4.07 8.38
CA LEU A 67 -8.60 2.73 8.64
C LEU A 67 -8.82 2.47 10.14
N ASN A 68 -7.94 2.98 11.00
CA ASN A 68 -8.13 2.90 12.45
C ASN A 68 -9.31 3.73 12.93
N GLU A 69 -9.53 4.92 12.36
CA GLU A 69 -10.73 5.73 12.65
C GLU A 69 -12.00 4.99 12.25
N MET A 70 -12.00 4.33 11.09
CA MET A 70 -13.10 3.49 10.66
C MET A 70 -13.34 2.31 11.62
N HIS A 71 -12.29 1.62 12.09
CA HIS A 71 -12.45 0.56 13.09
C HIS A 71 -13.09 1.07 14.38
N LYS A 72 -12.64 2.23 14.89
CA LYS A 72 -13.23 2.87 16.09
C LYS A 72 -14.71 3.17 15.86
N PHE A 73 -15.03 3.75 14.71
CA PHE A 73 -16.41 4.07 14.35
C PHE A 73 -17.30 2.83 14.31
N VAL A 74 -16.85 1.76 13.64
CA VAL A 74 -17.63 0.51 13.59
C VAL A 74 -17.80 -0.08 14.98
N LYS A 75 -16.74 -0.11 15.81
CA LYS A 75 -16.81 -0.55 17.21
C LYS A 75 -17.86 0.23 18.01
N GLU A 76 -17.86 1.55 17.93
CA GLU A 76 -18.82 2.41 18.64
C GLU A 76 -20.28 2.16 18.22
N LYS A 77 -20.53 1.87 16.93
CA LYS A 77 -21.89 1.73 16.39
C LYS A 77 -22.46 0.33 16.49
N THR A 78 -21.62 -0.68 16.36
CA THR A 78 -22.03 -2.09 16.37
C THR A 78 -22.03 -2.68 17.78
N GLY A 79 -21.29 -2.07 18.71
CA GLY A 79 -21.04 -2.65 20.03
C GLY A 79 -20.05 -3.80 20.00
N ILE A 80 -19.30 -3.99 18.89
CA ILE A 80 -18.22 -4.97 18.81
C ILE A 80 -17.14 -4.59 19.82
N PHE A 81 -16.92 -5.43 20.83
CA PHE A 81 -16.00 -5.11 21.92
C PHE A 81 -14.54 -5.15 21.49
N GLU A 82 -14.18 -6.01 20.54
CA GLU A 82 -12.80 -6.19 20.09
C GLU A 82 -12.73 -6.53 18.59
N ILE A 83 -11.77 -5.91 17.90
CA ILE A 83 -11.41 -6.22 16.51
C ILE A 83 -9.94 -6.59 16.56
N LYS A 84 -9.61 -7.87 16.40
CA LYS A 84 -8.22 -8.35 16.42
C LYS A 84 -7.54 -8.20 15.07
N LYS A 85 -8.33 -8.44 14.01
CA LYS A 85 -7.86 -8.37 12.64
C LYS A 85 -8.88 -7.69 11.76
N SER A 86 -8.40 -7.05 10.70
CA SER A 86 -9.25 -6.61 9.61
C SER A 86 -8.60 -6.86 8.26
N THR A 87 -9.44 -7.01 7.25
CA THR A 87 -9.03 -7.03 5.85
C THR A 87 -9.87 -6.04 5.08
N VAL A 88 -9.24 -5.12 4.35
CA VAL A 88 -9.91 -4.12 3.54
C VAL A 88 -9.49 -4.31 2.10
N VAL A 89 -10.45 -4.37 1.19
CA VAL A 89 -10.24 -4.44 -0.25
C VAL A 89 -10.77 -3.15 -0.86
N ILE A 90 -9.92 -2.46 -1.60
CA ILE A 90 -10.27 -1.25 -2.34
C ILE A 90 -10.07 -1.53 -3.81
N ASP A 91 -11.17 -1.67 -4.54
CA ASP A 91 -11.14 -1.84 -6.00
C ASP A 91 -11.39 -0.48 -6.64
N SER A 92 -10.45 -0.03 -7.46
CA SER A 92 -10.48 1.28 -8.09
C SER A 92 -10.34 1.19 -9.61
N ASP A 93 -11.26 1.84 -10.31
CA ASP A 93 -11.16 2.11 -11.74
C ASP A 93 -10.63 3.52 -11.95
N CYS A 94 -9.37 3.62 -12.40
CA CYS A 94 -8.65 4.88 -12.46
C CYS A 94 -8.34 5.31 -13.90
N LYS A 95 -8.41 6.63 -14.14
CA LYS A 95 -8.01 7.29 -15.37
C LYS A 95 -7.11 8.48 -15.07
N LYS A 96 -5.92 8.50 -15.66
CA LYS A 96 -5.02 9.63 -15.67
C LYS A 96 -5.52 10.66 -16.68
N ILE A 97 -5.78 11.88 -16.22
CA ILE A 97 -6.28 12.99 -17.03
C ILE A 97 -5.13 13.94 -17.38
N SER A 98 -4.15 14.09 -16.49
CA SER A 98 -2.93 14.86 -16.71
C SER A 98 -1.77 14.25 -15.94
N ASN A 99 -0.57 14.84 -16.04
CA ASN A 99 0.60 14.39 -15.28
C ASN A 99 0.38 14.37 -13.76
N TYR A 100 -0.55 15.18 -13.25
CA TYR A 100 -0.80 15.36 -11.83
C TYR A 100 -2.19 14.94 -11.37
N LEU A 101 -3.09 14.60 -12.30
CA LEU A 101 -4.49 14.34 -11.96
C LEU A 101 -4.89 12.91 -12.36
N ILE A 102 -5.26 12.12 -11.36
CA ILE A 102 -5.83 10.79 -11.50
C ILE A 102 -7.24 10.82 -10.91
N PHE A 103 -8.23 10.43 -11.70
CA PHE A 103 -9.59 10.23 -11.22
C PHE A 103 -9.82 8.74 -11.02
N CYS A 104 -10.27 8.34 -9.83
CA CYS A 104 -10.57 6.96 -9.51
C CYS A 104 -11.99 6.83 -8.96
N GLU A 105 -12.78 5.93 -9.54
CA GLU A 105 -13.99 5.43 -8.88
C GLU A 105 -13.59 4.23 -8.03
N SER A 106 -13.87 4.27 -6.73
CA SER A 106 -13.42 3.23 -5.79
C SER A 106 -14.57 2.62 -5.01
N HIS A 107 -14.55 1.28 -4.93
CA HIS A 107 -15.41 0.48 -4.07
C HIS A 107 -14.57 -0.07 -2.91
N ILE A 108 -15.06 0.11 -1.69
CA ILE A 108 -14.34 -0.29 -0.48
C ILE A 108 -15.16 -1.35 0.25
N LYS A 109 -14.55 -2.50 0.48
CA LYS A 109 -15.09 -3.58 1.30
C LYS A 109 -14.17 -3.84 2.46
N MET A 110 -14.73 -4.04 3.65
CA MET A 110 -13.99 -4.38 4.85
C MET A 110 -14.57 -5.61 5.50
N ASN A 111 -13.71 -6.53 5.94
CA ASN A 111 -14.07 -7.57 6.88
C ASN A 111 -13.33 -7.33 8.20
N LEU A 112 -14.04 -7.46 9.31
CA LEU A 112 -13.52 -7.36 10.66
C LEU A 112 -13.63 -8.73 11.32
N TYR A 113 -12.57 -9.12 12.03
CA TYR A 113 -12.50 -10.40 12.71
C TYR A 113 -12.25 -10.19 14.20
N ASN A 114 -13.09 -10.82 15.00
CA ASN A 114 -12.87 -11.16 16.40
C ASN A 114 -12.69 -12.70 16.50
N GLU A 115 -12.18 -13.24 17.61
CA GLU A 115 -11.86 -14.68 17.75
C GLU A 115 -12.95 -15.62 17.24
N ASP A 116 -14.22 -15.25 17.46
CA ASP A 116 -15.38 -16.06 17.13
C ASP A 116 -16.35 -15.39 16.14
N GLU A 117 -16.08 -14.17 15.66
CA GLU A 117 -17.04 -13.39 14.88
C GLU A 117 -16.40 -12.73 13.64
N GLU A 118 -17.06 -12.86 12.49
CA GLU A 118 -16.73 -12.15 11.26
C GLU A 118 -17.84 -11.15 10.91
N PHE A 119 -17.43 -9.89 10.68
CA PHE A 119 -18.31 -8.82 10.22
C PHE A 119 -17.85 -8.33 8.86
N MET A 120 -18.74 -8.40 7.87
CA MET A 120 -18.51 -7.79 6.56
C MET A 120 -19.19 -6.42 6.53
N CYS A 121 -18.38 -5.37 6.38
CA CYS A 121 -18.80 -4.00 6.19
C CYS A 121 -18.60 -3.56 4.75
N LEU A 122 -19.68 -3.11 4.11
CA LEU A 122 -19.67 -2.47 2.79
C LEU A 122 -19.69 -0.96 2.98
N LEU A 123 -18.82 -0.26 2.27
CA LEU A 123 -18.69 1.18 2.37
C LEU A 123 -19.12 1.83 1.06
N ASP A 124 -19.91 2.90 1.18
CA ASP A 124 -20.28 3.79 0.08
C ASP A 124 -20.89 3.04 -1.12
N THR A 125 -21.96 2.29 -0.84
CA THR A 125 -22.68 1.51 -1.86
C THR A 125 -23.48 2.45 -2.76
N GLN A 126 -23.74 2.07 -4.01
CA GLN A 126 -24.54 2.90 -4.95
C GLN A 126 -25.93 3.26 -4.41
N GLN A 127 -26.50 2.41 -3.56
CA GLN A 127 -27.82 2.61 -2.96
C GLN A 127 -27.78 3.50 -1.71
N SER A 128 -26.59 3.66 -1.11
CA SER A 128 -26.40 4.33 0.18
C SER A 128 -25.04 5.06 0.21
N PRO A 129 -24.88 6.14 -0.60
CA PRO A 129 -23.61 6.85 -0.68
C PRO A 129 -23.26 7.49 0.67
N TYR A 130 -22.00 7.42 1.07
CA TYR A 130 -21.47 7.89 2.35
C TYR A 130 -21.98 7.13 3.60
N HIS A 131 -22.40 5.87 3.42
CA HIS A 131 -22.82 5.00 4.52
C HIS A 131 -21.94 3.76 4.66
N ILE A 132 -22.02 3.11 5.83
CA ILE A 132 -21.38 1.82 6.11
C ILE A 132 -22.45 0.81 6.51
N GLU A 133 -22.57 -0.26 5.74
CA GLU A 133 -23.48 -1.38 6.04
C GLU A 133 -22.67 -2.56 6.58
N CYS A 134 -22.87 -2.94 7.84
CA CYS A 134 -22.14 -4.05 8.45
C CYS A 134 -23.06 -5.25 8.71
N THR A 135 -22.61 -6.42 8.29
CA THR A 135 -23.35 -7.66 8.37
C THR A 135 -22.53 -8.67 9.16
N HIS A 136 -23.12 -9.23 10.21
CA HIS A 136 -22.51 -10.35 10.92
C HIS A 136 -22.81 -11.63 10.12
N TYR A 137 -21.81 -12.47 9.89
CA TYR A 137 -21.92 -13.62 8.98
C TYR A 137 -23.12 -14.54 9.32
N ASP A 138 -23.40 -14.75 10.62
CA ASP A 138 -24.50 -15.59 11.10
C ASP A 138 -25.82 -14.85 11.45
N LYS A 139 -25.98 -13.56 11.16
CA LYS A 139 -27.19 -12.79 11.55
C LYS A 139 -27.75 -11.98 10.38
N GLN A 140 -29.01 -11.53 10.52
CA GLN A 140 -29.63 -10.57 9.60
C GLN A 140 -28.75 -9.32 9.46
N ARG A 141 -28.74 -8.72 8.26
CA ARG A 141 -28.03 -7.47 7.99
C ARG A 141 -28.47 -6.39 8.96
N LYS A 142 -27.50 -5.74 9.63
CA LYS A 142 -27.76 -4.54 10.42
C LYS A 142 -27.25 -3.36 9.63
N ASP A 143 -28.16 -2.62 9.02
CA ASP A 143 -27.80 -1.45 8.23
C ASP A 143 -27.55 -0.27 9.16
N TYR A 144 -26.29 0.15 9.25
CA TYR A 144 -25.89 1.33 10.02
C TYR A 144 -25.78 2.52 9.09
N SER A 145 -26.93 3.07 8.71
CA SER A 145 -26.98 4.31 7.95
C SER A 145 -26.50 5.47 8.81
N HIS A 146 -25.21 5.79 8.76
CA HIS A 146 -24.66 7.02 9.31
C HIS A 146 -23.87 7.74 8.22
N LYS A 147 -23.98 9.07 8.21
CA LYS A 147 -23.30 9.95 7.27
C LYS A 147 -21.83 10.04 7.67
N ILE A 148 -20.98 9.36 6.90
CA ILE A 148 -19.57 9.11 7.21
C ILE A 148 -18.69 9.93 6.24
N ASP A 149 -19.09 11.19 6.03
CA ASP A 149 -18.57 12.04 4.94
C ASP A 149 -17.04 12.27 5.02
N SER A 150 -16.42 12.22 6.20
CA SER A 150 -15.00 12.60 6.34
C SER A 150 -14.03 11.51 5.92
N PHE A 151 -14.03 10.32 6.55
CA PHE A 151 -12.94 9.37 6.33
C PHE A 151 -13.09 8.52 5.05
N ILE A 152 -14.31 8.23 4.57
CA ILE A 152 -14.50 7.52 3.29
C ILE A 152 -13.97 8.39 2.15
N GLY A 153 -14.31 9.68 2.15
CA GLY A 153 -13.77 10.66 1.21
C GLY A 153 -12.24 10.70 1.27
N SER A 154 -11.68 10.81 2.48
CA SER A 154 -10.22 10.83 2.65
C SER A 154 -9.51 9.56 2.18
N ILE A 155 -10.10 8.36 2.37
CA ILE A 155 -9.53 7.11 1.82
C ILE A 155 -9.54 7.18 0.28
N LYS A 156 -10.66 7.59 -0.31
CA LYS A 156 -10.80 7.72 -1.78
C LYS A 156 -9.84 8.75 -2.37
N GLU A 157 -9.46 9.78 -1.62
CA GLU A 157 -8.47 10.78 -2.05
C GLU A 157 -7.02 10.29 -1.88
N LYS A 158 -6.70 9.56 -0.80
CA LYS A 158 -5.33 9.10 -0.51
C LYS A 158 -4.87 7.94 -1.38
N ILE A 159 -5.80 7.08 -1.80
CA ILE A 159 -5.49 5.91 -2.63
C ILE A 159 -4.88 6.31 -3.99
N PRO A 160 -5.42 7.27 -4.74
CA PRO A 160 -4.81 7.81 -5.95
C PRO A 160 -3.36 8.31 -5.77
N ASP A 161 -3.02 8.94 -4.64
CA ASP A 161 -1.64 9.39 -4.37
C ASP A 161 -0.67 8.20 -4.32
N ILE A 162 -1.06 7.12 -3.64
CA ILE A 162 -0.28 5.87 -3.57
C ILE A 162 -0.11 5.29 -4.97
N TYR A 163 -1.17 5.30 -5.78
CA TYR A 163 -1.14 4.77 -7.14
C TYR A 163 -0.24 5.59 -8.07
N GLN A 164 -0.26 6.92 -7.95
CA GLN A 164 0.60 7.80 -8.72
C GLN A 164 2.09 7.58 -8.41
N ILE A 165 2.42 7.27 -7.14
CA ILE A 165 3.78 6.96 -6.74
C ILE A 165 4.22 5.60 -7.29
N LEU A 166 3.36 4.58 -7.20
CA LEU A 166 3.68 3.22 -7.63
C LEU A 166 3.69 3.03 -9.14
N TYR A 167 2.77 3.70 -9.85
CA TYR A 167 2.51 3.48 -11.26
C TYR A 167 2.35 4.81 -12.03
N PRO A 168 3.37 5.68 -12.04
CA PRO A 168 3.28 7.03 -12.59
C PRO A 168 2.92 7.08 -14.08
N GLU A 169 3.26 6.03 -14.85
CA GLU A 169 3.14 6.02 -16.31
C GLU A 169 1.79 5.51 -16.83
N LEU A 170 0.96 4.88 -15.99
CA LEU A 170 -0.26 4.24 -16.48
C LEU A 170 -1.38 5.27 -16.72
N HIS A 171 -2.03 5.16 -17.88
CA HIS A 171 -3.05 6.13 -18.32
C HIS A 171 -4.48 5.71 -17.92
N LYS A 172 -4.75 4.40 -17.95
CA LYS A 172 -6.01 3.81 -17.49
C LYS A 172 -5.70 2.44 -16.92
N TYR A 173 -6.28 2.13 -15.77
CA TYR A 173 -5.99 0.88 -15.11
C TYR A 173 -7.04 0.59 -14.02
N ARG A 174 -7.25 -0.70 -13.79
CA ARG A 174 -8.00 -1.20 -12.64
C ARG A 174 -7.01 -1.67 -11.58
N ILE A 175 -7.09 -1.10 -10.39
CA ILE A 175 -6.24 -1.46 -9.25
C ILE A 175 -7.10 -2.12 -8.20
N SER A 176 -6.54 -3.14 -7.57
CA SER A 176 -7.04 -3.67 -6.31
C SER A 176 -6.00 -3.44 -5.23
N THR A 177 -6.40 -2.81 -4.13
CA THR A 177 -5.59 -2.67 -2.93
C THR A 177 -6.13 -3.59 -1.85
N ASP A 178 -5.38 -4.63 -1.53
CA ASP A 178 -5.64 -5.52 -0.40
C ASP A 178 -4.87 -5.03 0.82
N ILE A 179 -5.57 -4.75 1.91
CA ILE A 179 -4.98 -4.30 3.17
C ILE A 179 -5.35 -5.31 4.24
N SER A 180 -4.38 -5.72 5.05
CA SER A 180 -4.61 -6.53 6.25
C SER A 180 -4.01 -5.81 7.44
N MET A 181 -4.78 -5.72 8.52
CA MET A 181 -4.30 -5.25 9.82
C MET A 181 -4.47 -6.37 10.81
N ASP A 182 -3.40 -6.71 11.53
CA ASP A 182 -3.36 -7.83 12.46
C ASP A 182 -2.75 -7.31 13.77
N LEU A 183 -3.61 -6.95 14.73
CA LEU A 183 -3.19 -6.25 15.95
C LEU A 183 -2.37 -7.15 16.88
N ASP A 184 -2.44 -8.46 16.69
CA ASP A 184 -1.66 -9.44 17.44
C ASP A 184 -0.22 -9.56 16.92
N LYS A 185 0.06 -9.05 15.71
CA LYS A 185 1.40 -9.05 15.14
C LYS A 185 2.25 -7.88 15.65
N PRO A 186 3.53 -8.12 15.95
CA PRO A 186 4.44 -7.05 16.31
C PRO A 186 4.68 -6.13 15.12
N LYS A 187 4.78 -4.83 15.41
CA LYS A 187 5.25 -3.85 14.42
C LYS A 187 6.71 -4.11 14.07
N LYS A 188 7.03 -4.16 12.78
CA LYS A 188 8.42 -4.22 12.31
C LYS A 188 9.12 -2.88 12.56
N ALA A 189 10.38 -2.92 13.00
CA ALA A 189 11.19 -1.71 13.16
C ALA A 189 11.41 -0.98 11.82
N ILE A 190 11.51 -1.74 10.73
CA ILE A 190 11.71 -1.23 9.37
C ILE A 190 10.69 -1.91 8.47
N PRO A 191 9.79 -1.15 7.83
CA PRO A 191 8.82 -1.71 6.87
C PRO A 191 9.54 -2.30 5.65
N GLU A 192 9.00 -3.37 5.09
CA GLU A 192 9.47 -3.95 3.83
C GLU A 192 8.64 -3.39 2.67
N LEU A 193 9.32 -3.12 1.54
CA LEU A 193 8.67 -2.75 0.29
C LEU A 193 9.21 -3.68 -0.80
N SER A 194 8.32 -4.45 -1.43
CA SER A 194 8.66 -5.28 -2.58
C SER A 194 7.77 -4.91 -3.77
N ILE A 195 8.36 -4.91 -4.96
CA ILE A 195 7.65 -4.66 -6.22
C ILE A 195 7.91 -5.87 -7.10
N ASN A 196 6.84 -6.51 -7.55
CA ASN A 196 6.91 -7.67 -8.42
C ASN A 196 5.85 -7.56 -9.52
N GLY A 197 6.34 -7.25 -10.73
CA GLY A 197 5.51 -7.10 -11.92
C GLY A 197 4.36 -6.11 -11.70
N ASN A 198 3.15 -6.66 -11.62
CA ASN A 198 1.92 -5.90 -11.48
C ASN A 198 1.54 -5.59 -10.03
N SER A 199 2.40 -5.87 -9.05
CA SER A 199 2.06 -5.68 -7.65
C SER A 199 3.16 -5.02 -6.84
N ALA A 200 2.76 -4.18 -5.88
CA ALA A 200 3.62 -3.61 -4.87
C ALA A 200 3.10 -4.00 -3.48
N ILE A 201 3.98 -4.47 -2.61
CA ILE A 201 3.67 -4.93 -1.25
C ILE A 201 4.44 -4.09 -0.25
N TYR A 202 3.71 -3.47 0.67
CA TYR A 202 4.22 -2.77 1.85
C TYR A 202 3.86 -3.57 3.10
N ASP A 203 4.85 -3.94 3.90
CA ASP A 203 4.66 -4.75 5.11
C ASP A 203 5.40 -4.17 6.31
N GLU A 204 4.66 -3.75 7.34
CA GLU A 204 5.21 -3.32 8.63
C GLU A 204 4.81 -4.26 9.79
N GLY A 205 4.42 -5.50 9.48
CA GLY A 205 4.01 -6.53 10.43
C GLY A 205 2.53 -6.41 10.82
N ILE A 206 2.21 -5.36 11.60
CA ILE A 206 0.84 -5.05 12.03
C ILE A 206 -0.06 -4.57 10.89
N PHE A 207 0.55 -4.04 9.82
CA PHE A 207 -0.14 -3.52 8.65
C PHE A 207 0.56 -4.04 7.40
N TYR A 208 -0.23 -4.63 6.53
CA TYR A 208 0.17 -5.17 5.25
C TYR A 208 -0.71 -4.54 4.18
N MET A 209 -0.12 -4.04 3.10
CA MET A 209 -0.84 -3.49 1.96
C MET A 209 -0.23 -4.05 0.68
N LYS A 210 -1.07 -4.60 -0.19
CA LYS A 210 -0.71 -5.04 -1.53
C LYS A 210 -1.54 -4.28 -2.55
N VAL A 211 -0.87 -3.57 -3.44
CA VAL A 211 -1.50 -2.86 -4.56
C VAL A 211 -1.23 -3.64 -5.83
N SER A 212 -2.28 -4.14 -6.49
CA SER A 212 -2.18 -5.00 -7.67
C SER A 212 -2.90 -4.39 -8.88
N LEU A 213 -2.22 -4.29 -10.01
CA LEU A 213 -2.81 -3.98 -11.31
C LEU A 213 -3.54 -5.22 -11.84
N GLN A 214 -4.84 -5.10 -12.04
CA GLN A 214 -5.62 -6.15 -12.69
C GLN A 214 -5.43 -6.06 -14.21
N ARG A 215 -5.04 -7.18 -14.86
CA ARG A 215 -4.93 -7.24 -16.33
C ARG A 215 -6.31 -7.51 -16.94
N GLY A 216 -6.77 -6.59 -17.80
CA GLY A 216 -8.03 -6.64 -18.57
C GLY A 216 -9.10 -5.74 -17.93
N VAL A 217 -9.76 -4.80 -18.62
CA VAL A 217 -10.11 -4.72 -20.05
C VAL A 217 -10.09 -3.24 -20.53
N LEU A 218 -9.62 -3.07 -21.78
CA LEU A 218 -9.31 -1.86 -22.57
C LEU A 218 -7.91 -1.30 -22.40
#